data_AF-A0A656JJV4-F1
#
_entry.id   AF-A0A656JJV4-F1
#
_cell.length_a   1.000
_cell.length_b   1.000
_cell.length_c   1.000
_cell.angle_alpha   90.00
_cell.angle_beta   90.00
_cell.angle_gamma   90.00
#
_symmetry.space_group_name_H-M   'P 1'
#
loop_
_entity.id
_entity.type
_entity.pdbx_description
1 polymer ?
#
loop_
_entity_poly.entity_id
_entity_poly.type
_entity_poly.pdbx_seq_one_letter_code
_entity_poly.pdbx_strand_id
1 'polypeptide(L)' 'INERGSLIAAAETLDMSRAMVTRYLAQMEGWAGARLLHRTTRKLGLTAPGQATLLRCQQLLELADAVPLAADT' A
#
# COMPACT_ATOMS: atom_id res chain seq x y z
N ILE A 1 -2.28 5.09 -3.81
CA ILE A 1 -3.75 4.88 -3.98
C ILE A 1 -4.55 6.10 -3.48
N ASN A 2 -4.20 6.70 -2.34
CA ASN A 2 -4.93 7.83 -1.75
C ASN A 2 -4.93 9.11 -2.62
N GLU A 3 -3.89 9.33 -3.43
CA GLU A 3 -3.76 10.56 -4.23
C GLU A 3 -4.34 10.47 -5.65
N ARG A 4 -4.60 9.26 -6.17
CA ARG A 4 -5.07 9.07 -7.56
C ARG A 4 -6.35 8.23 -7.69
N GLY A 5 -6.95 7.79 -6.57
CA GLY A 5 -8.30 7.18 -6.51
C GLY A 5 -8.52 5.89 -7.31
N SER A 6 -7.48 5.32 -7.95
CA SER A 6 -7.56 4.19 -8.87
C SER A 6 -6.40 3.22 -8.68
N LEU A 7 -6.70 1.92 -8.81
CA LEU A 7 -5.70 0.84 -8.77
C LEU A 7 -4.77 0.92 -9.98
N ILE A 8 -5.25 1.47 -11.11
CA ILE A 8 -4.48 1.66 -12.35
C ILE A 8 -3.35 2.66 -12.11
N ALA A 9 -3.71 3.82 -11.57
CA ALA A 9 -2.75 4.88 -11.28
C ALA A 9 -1.70 4.44 -10.23
N ALA A 10 -2.08 3.56 -9.30
CA ALA A 10 -1.14 2.96 -8.37
C ALA A 10 -0.19 1.97 -9.06
N ALA A 11 -0.68 1.17 -10.01
CA ALA A 11 0.15 0.26 -10.80
C ALA A 11 1.20 1.01 -11.63
N GLU A 12 0.81 2.10 -12.29
CA GLU A 12 1.74 2.98 -13.02
C GLU A 12 2.78 3.62 -12.11
N THR A 13 2.38 4.11 -10.93
CA THR A 13 3.31 4.76 -9.99
C THR A 13 4.32 3.78 -9.41
N LEU A 14 3.92 2.51 -9.25
CA LEU A 14 4.77 1.46 -8.68
C LEU A 14 5.58 0.71 -9.75
N ASP A 15 5.45 1.07 -11.04
CA ASP A 15 6.00 0.33 -12.18
C ASP A 15 5.66 -1.18 -12.13
N MET A 16 4.40 -1.48 -11.79
CA MET A 16 3.89 -2.85 -11.63
C MET A 16 2.69 -3.09 -12.53
N SER A 17 2.47 -4.35 -12.92
CA SER A 17 1.21 -4.73 -13.57
C SER A 17 0.02 -4.61 -12.61
N ARG A 18 -1.17 -4.30 -13.14
CA ARG A 18 -2.43 -4.30 -12.36
C ARG A 18 -2.67 -5.62 -11.61
N ALA A 19 -2.29 -6.74 -12.23
CA ALA A 19 -2.43 -8.07 -11.63
C ALA A 19 -1.55 -8.21 -10.39
N MET A 20 -0.29 -7.73 -10.46
CA MET A 20 0.61 -7.71 -9.31
C MET A 20 0.10 -6.83 -8.19
N VAL A 21 -0.35 -5.61 -8.49
CA VAL A 21 -0.93 -4.71 -7.49
C VAL A 21 -2.14 -5.34 -6.80
N THR A 22 -3.01 -6.01 -7.57
CA THR A 22 -4.18 -6.70 -7.03
C THR A 22 -3.77 -7.85 -6.11
N ARG A 23 -2.77 -8.63 -6.51
CA ARG A 23 -2.24 -9.75 -5.72
C ARG A 23 -1.62 -9.27 -4.40
N TYR A 24 -0.78 -8.24 -4.44
CA TYR A 24 -0.15 -7.71 -3.24
C TYR A 24 -1.16 -7.06 -2.30
N LEU A 25 -2.16 -6.36 -2.84
CA LEU A 25 -3.26 -5.84 -2.02
C LEU A 25 -4.03 -6.98 -1.33
N ALA A 26 -4.34 -8.06 -2.03
CA ALA A 26 -5.00 -9.22 -1.42
C ALA A 26 -4.14 -9.87 -0.32
N GLN A 27 -2.82 -9.92 -0.52
CA GLN A 27 -1.90 -10.44 0.48
C GLN A 27 -1.85 -9.54 1.73
N MET A 28 -1.79 -8.22 1.55
CA MET A 28 -1.87 -7.26 2.66
C MET A 28 -3.21 -7.33 3.39
N GLU A 29 -4.32 -7.50 2.67
CA GLU A 29 -5.65 -7.74 3.26
C GLU A 29 -5.67 -9.04 4.07
N GLY A 30 -4.97 -10.08 3.60
CA GLY A 30 -4.77 -11.33 4.32
C GLY A 30 -3.98 -11.15 5.62
N TRP A 31 -2.86 -10.41 5.58
CA TRP A 31 -2.07 -10.11 6.78
C TRP A 31 -2.83 -9.25 7.79
N ALA A 32 -3.60 -8.27 7.31
CA ALA A 32 -4.41 -7.40 8.16
C ALA A 32 -5.68 -8.09 8.69
N GLY A 33 -6.06 -9.25 8.12
CA GLY A 33 -7.31 -9.93 8.44
C GLY A 33 -8.57 -9.13 8.07
N ALA A 34 -8.43 -8.12 7.20
CA ALA A 34 -9.50 -7.18 6.86
C ALA A 34 -9.31 -6.57 5.48
N ARG A 35 -10.42 -6.19 4.83
CA ARG A 35 -10.34 -5.39 3.60
C ARG A 35 -9.79 -4.01 3.90
N LEU A 36 -8.82 -3.57 3.10
CA LEU A 36 -8.14 -2.28 3.28
C LEU A 36 -8.76 -1.19 2.39
N LEU A 37 -9.41 -1.58 1.30
CA LEU A 37 -10.05 -0.64 0.37
C LEU A 37 -11.54 -0.93 0.16
N HIS A 38 -12.33 0.15 0.13
CA HIS A 38 -13.64 0.17 -0.51
C HIS A 38 -13.45 0.19 -2.03
N ARG A 39 -13.80 -0.92 -2.69
CA ARG A 39 -13.79 -1.03 -4.15
C ARG A 39 -15.17 -0.71 -4.69
N THR A 40 -15.40 0.55 -5.07
CA THR A 40 -16.55 0.91 -5.90
C THR A 40 -16.08 1.18 -7.32
N THR A 41 -16.97 1.02 -8.31
CA THR A 41 -16.64 1.22 -9.73
C THR A 41 -16.25 2.66 -10.07
N ARG A 42 -16.55 3.63 -9.20
CA ARG A 42 -16.24 5.05 -9.41
C ARG A 42 -15.07 5.57 -8.58
N LYS A 43 -14.79 5.01 -7.39
CA LYS A 43 -13.71 5.45 -6.50
C LYS A 43 -13.18 4.33 -5.62
N LEU A 44 -11.87 4.35 -5.37
CA LEU A 44 -11.25 3.64 -4.27
C LEU A 44 -11.14 4.55 -3.05
N GLY A 45 -11.51 4.03 -1.89
CA GLY A 45 -11.32 4.70 -0.59
C GLY A 45 -10.74 3.72 0.43
N LEU A 46 -10.08 4.23 1.47
CA LEU A 46 -9.58 3.40 2.57
C LEU A 46 -10.73 3.01 3.49
N THR A 47 -10.69 1.76 3.97
CA THR A 47 -11.51 1.35 5.13
C THR A 47 -10.86 1.84 6.42
N ALA A 48 -11.55 1.72 7.57
CA ALA A 48 -10.93 2.00 8.87
C ALA A 48 -9.66 1.14 9.13
N PRO A 49 -9.67 -0.19 8.90
CA PRO A 49 -8.44 -0.99 8.89
C PRO A 49 -7.40 -0.49 7.87
N GLY A 50 -7.84 -0.09 6.68
CA GLY A 50 -6.98 0.50 5.64
C GLY A 50 -6.20 1.71 6.14
N GLN A 51 -6.87 2.62 6.85
CA GLN A 51 -6.26 3.82 7.41
C GLN A 51 -5.20 3.47 8.46
N ALA A 52 -5.50 2.52 9.35
CA ALA A 52 -4.57 2.09 10.38
C ALA A 52 -3.35 1.33 9.81
N THR A 53 -3.55 0.53 8.77
CA THR A 53 -2.45 -0.16 8.05
C THR A 53 -1.56 0.85 7.32
N LEU A 54 -2.15 1.86 6.67
CA LEU A 54 -1.38 2.90 5.98
C LEU A 54 -0.43 3.63 6.94
N LEU A 55 -0.92 4.02 8.12
CA LEU A 55 -0.10 4.68 9.14
C LEU A 55 1.10 3.82 9.55
N ARG A 56 0.89 2.52 9.79
CA ARG A 56 1.96 1.58 10.13
C ARG A 56 2.97 1.40 9.00
N CYS A 57 2.51 1.33 7.75
CA CYS A 57 3.41 1.26 6.60
C CYS A 57 4.28 2.52 6.47
N GLN A 58 3.72 3.71 6.73
CA GLN A 58 4.50 4.95 6.73
C GLN A 58 5.58 4.93 7.82
N GLN A 59 5.24 4.51 9.03
CA GLN A 59 6.21 4.36 10.12
C GLN A 59 7.33 3.35 9.80
N LEU A 60 6.99 2.25 9.11
CA LEU A 60 7.99 1.26 8.68
C LEU A 60 8.93 1.82 7.61
N LEU A 61 8.43 2.65 6.70
CA LEU A 61 9.26 3.32 5.70
C LEU A 61 10.21 4.32 6.36
N GLU A 62 9.69 5.15 7.28
CA GLU A 62 10.52 6.07 8.06
C GLU A 62 11.62 5.34 8.83
N LEU A 63 11.28 4.19 9.44
CA LEU A 63 12.26 3.36 10.12
C LEU A 63 13.31 2.81 9.15
N ALA A 64 12.89 2.31 7.99
CA ALA A 64 13.78 1.75 6.97
C ALA A 64 14.76 2.81 6.43
N ASP A 65 14.28 4.03 6.17
CA ASP A 65 15.10 5.16 5.73
C ASP A 65 16.08 5.62 6.83
N ALA A 66 15.71 5.44 8.10
CA ALA A 66 16.57 5.76 9.24
C ALA A 66 17.63 4.69 9.52
N VAL A 67 17.56 3.49 8.91
CA VAL A 67 18.63 2.48 9.04
C VAL A 67 19.85 3.00 8.28
N PRO A 68 20.97 3.31 8.97
CA PRO A 68 22.18 3.67 8.27
C PRO A 68 22.61 2.47 7.44
N LEU A 69 22.77 2.66 6.13
CA LEU A 69 23.52 1.74 5.30
C LEU A 69 24.86 1.58 6.01
N ALA A 70 25.14 0.39 6.52
CA ALA A 70 26.45 0.08 7.06
C ALA A 70 27.43 0.32 5.91
N ALA A 71 28.02 1.51 5.87
CA ALA A 71 29.11 1.81 4.98
C ALA A 71 30.24 0.93 5.48
N ASP A 72 30.50 -0.14 4.73
CA ASP A 72 31.62 -1.03 4.95
C ASP A 72 32.86 -0.19 5.21
N THR A 73 33.43 -0.40 6.39
CA THR A 73 34.69 0.19 6.87
C THR A 73 35.85 -0.67 6.38
#